data_AF-A0A1G9UIF0-F1
#
_entry.id   AF-A0A1G9UIF0-F1
#
_cell.length_a   1.000
_cell.length_b   1.000
_cell.length_c   1.000
_cell.angle_alpha   90.00
_cell.angle_beta   90.00
_cell.angle_gamma   90.00
#
_symmetry.space_group_name_H-M   'P 1'
#
loop_
_entity.id
_entity.type
_entity.pdbx_description
1 polymer ?
#
loop_
_entity_poly.entity_id
_entity_poly.type
_entity_poly.pdbx_seq_one_letter_code
_entity_poly.pdbx_strand_id
1 'polypeptide(L)'
;MKSHKRKLKKLQKIDPLSHFYKFGMTAEDIQASILDSLSPFFSDQNILKKYSMTTLATDWLAFLSLEAKDPHVTDSIFSLLKFYNEAKDRDEESCLLQTAEQNPRLLQVLTRFWSLHNNQLNYKTLQIEDFLEESLKVIGQVIEGMIKPYLRVLVQINRIRSRKTISFSEIEGKDLGILVDELLNTKIMDELLIIGVHGIRISQWRNIAYHHNSRLDGGRIFCWCKKDGGNYEFELSRDELADVMIRAINIFSILKLSHTFFIFDNLEQIRTYKIEHPMLREEVMLLDFTVPINSKGFEILDLKVSTKKAILVVRDMDSYSDFDKQAVESITLLYNLWYYSRSTHLRVEYCLFSDELYQVAEIDSSHFEAATQAIKLSSLLPFTKISHSKKKYQREDPIASFVLSENLKKIDIPFLSQKGKPMTIREFIVEFSENSFCNFMLLDTEGSNEVKINISRDGVICHGNIGKGEILLSLMGPLFDDSVRGAIKELLISLTSLYKKMELKASIIHRLRESPYYQGKKIILRDQKS
;
A
#
# COMPACT_ATOMS: atom_id res chain seq x y z
N MET A 1 -1.61 -29.04 -9.38
CA MET A 1 -1.58 -27.56 -9.36
C MET A 1 -1.50 -27.13 -7.91
N LYS A 2 -0.46 -26.39 -7.50
CA LYS A 2 -0.26 -25.93 -6.13
C LYS A 2 -1.26 -24.80 -5.84
N SER A 3 -2.00 -24.89 -4.74
CA SER A 3 -2.91 -23.82 -4.30
C SER A 3 -2.23 -22.98 -3.22
N HIS A 4 -2.31 -21.66 -3.37
CA HIS A 4 -1.73 -20.71 -2.42
C HIS A 4 -2.75 -20.18 -1.40
N LYS A 5 -3.98 -20.69 -1.39
CA LYS A 5 -5.11 -20.18 -0.60
C LYS A 5 -4.80 -20.00 0.90
N ARG A 6 -4.08 -20.92 1.53
CA ARG A 6 -3.69 -20.80 2.95
C ARG A 6 -2.66 -19.68 3.20
N LYS A 7 -1.69 -19.50 2.29
CA LYS A 7 -0.66 -18.45 2.38
C LYS A 7 -1.28 -17.07 2.11
N LEU A 8 -2.15 -16.98 1.09
CA LEU A 8 -2.91 -15.76 0.78
C LEU A 8 -3.78 -15.31 1.96
N LYS A 9 -4.52 -16.22 2.60
CA LYS A 9 -5.29 -15.89 3.80
C LYS A 9 -4.45 -15.35 4.96
N LYS A 10 -3.17 -15.76 5.08
CA LYS A 10 -2.26 -15.21 6.09
C LYS A 10 -1.82 -13.80 5.70
N LEU A 11 -1.45 -13.58 4.45
CA LEU A 11 -1.08 -12.26 3.93
C LEU A 11 -2.23 -11.26 4.01
N GLN A 12 -3.45 -11.65 3.63
CA GLN A 12 -4.65 -10.79 3.70
C GLN A 12 -4.98 -10.33 5.11
N LYS A 13 -4.67 -11.13 6.14
CA LYS A 13 -4.89 -10.74 7.54
C LYS A 13 -3.95 -9.62 8.00
N ILE A 14 -2.82 -9.47 7.33
CA ILE A 14 -1.78 -8.49 7.66
C ILE A 14 -1.65 -7.41 6.58
N ASP A 15 -2.47 -7.45 5.53
CA ASP A 15 -2.42 -6.50 4.42
C ASP A 15 -3.26 -5.25 4.74
N PRO A 16 -2.63 -4.12 5.04
CA PRO A 16 -3.32 -2.88 5.36
C PRO A 16 -4.07 -2.29 4.16
N LEU A 17 -3.73 -2.64 2.91
CA LEU A 17 -4.42 -2.09 1.74
C LEU A 17 -5.90 -2.43 1.74
N SER A 18 -6.24 -3.67 2.09
CA SER A 18 -7.63 -4.11 2.23
C SER A 18 -8.43 -3.27 3.24
N HIS A 19 -7.77 -2.66 4.23
CA HIS A 19 -8.41 -1.76 5.18
C HIS A 19 -8.67 -0.39 4.57
N PHE A 20 -7.76 0.16 3.76
CA PHE A 20 -7.98 1.43 3.05
C PHE A 20 -9.23 1.40 2.16
N TYR A 21 -9.43 0.31 1.41
CA TYR A 21 -10.64 0.11 0.61
C TYR A 21 -11.91 0.02 1.47
N LYS A 22 -11.84 -0.66 2.63
CA LYS A 22 -12.97 -0.69 3.58
C LYS A 22 -13.29 0.69 4.17
N PHE A 23 -12.31 1.58 4.25
CA PHE A 23 -12.52 2.99 4.63
C PHE A 23 -12.92 3.89 3.44
N GLY A 24 -13.22 3.29 2.30
CA GLY A 24 -13.73 3.95 1.11
C GLY A 24 -12.68 4.75 0.35
N MET A 25 -11.40 4.34 0.40
CA MET A 25 -10.38 4.82 -0.54
C MET A 25 -10.48 4.06 -1.87
N THR A 26 -10.22 4.75 -2.98
CA THR A 26 -10.07 4.14 -4.31
C THR A 26 -8.61 3.78 -4.61
N ALA A 27 -8.37 3.07 -5.72
CA ALA A 27 -7.01 2.82 -6.20
C ALA A 27 -6.29 4.13 -6.55
N GLU A 28 -7.01 5.11 -7.08
CA GLU A 28 -6.50 6.46 -7.35
C GLU A 28 -6.13 7.21 -6.05
N ASP A 29 -6.93 7.10 -4.99
CA ASP A 29 -6.63 7.70 -3.69
C ASP A 29 -5.36 7.09 -3.07
N ILE A 30 -5.20 5.76 -3.18
CA ILE A 30 -4.00 5.05 -2.72
C ILE A 30 -2.79 5.48 -3.54
N GLN A 31 -2.92 5.58 -4.87
CA GLN A 31 -1.84 6.07 -5.72
C GLN A 31 -1.43 7.48 -5.31
N ALA A 32 -2.38 8.39 -5.17
CA ALA A 32 -2.12 9.76 -4.73
C ALA A 32 -1.41 9.78 -3.37
N SER A 33 -1.85 8.97 -2.41
CA SER A 33 -1.22 8.86 -1.08
C SER A 33 0.23 8.38 -1.17
N ILE A 34 0.52 7.39 -2.04
CA ILE A 34 1.89 6.92 -2.28
C ILE A 34 2.74 8.04 -2.89
N LEU A 35 2.21 8.74 -3.90
CA LEU A 35 2.92 9.84 -4.54
C LEU A 35 3.21 10.96 -3.54
N ASP A 36 2.21 11.41 -2.78
CA ASP A 36 2.35 12.49 -1.82
C ASP A 36 3.36 12.14 -0.71
N SER A 37 3.28 10.91 -0.17
CA SER A 37 4.15 10.46 0.93
C SER A 37 5.60 10.26 0.47
N LEU A 38 5.81 9.72 -0.74
CA LEU A 38 7.14 9.35 -1.21
C LEU A 38 7.79 10.42 -2.09
N SER A 39 7.04 11.36 -2.68
CA SER A 39 7.55 12.41 -3.57
C SER A 39 8.80 13.11 -3.04
N PRO A 40 8.91 13.45 -1.73
CA PRO A 40 10.08 14.12 -1.22
C PRO A 40 11.38 13.31 -1.36
N PHE A 41 11.31 11.97 -1.44
CA PHE A 41 12.47 11.08 -1.51
C PHE A 41 12.96 10.81 -2.94
N PHE A 42 12.27 11.32 -3.96
CA PHE A 42 12.57 11.04 -5.38
C PHE A 42 12.86 12.32 -6.15
N SER A 43 13.95 12.32 -6.91
CA SER A 43 14.26 13.40 -7.85
C SER A 43 13.49 13.20 -9.15
N ASP A 44 13.35 11.95 -9.61
CA ASP A 44 12.58 11.56 -10.79
C ASP A 44 11.14 11.17 -10.42
N GLN A 45 10.25 12.15 -10.49
CA GLN A 45 8.83 11.95 -10.23
C GLN A 45 8.14 11.04 -11.26
N ASN A 46 8.71 10.87 -12.47
CA ASN A 46 8.15 9.94 -13.46
C ASN A 46 8.39 8.49 -13.05
N ILE A 47 9.56 8.18 -12.49
CA ILE A 47 9.86 6.85 -11.94
C ILE A 47 8.92 6.56 -10.78
N LEU A 48 8.78 7.49 -9.83
CA LEU A 48 7.86 7.33 -8.70
C LEU A 48 6.43 7.05 -9.21
N LYS A 49 5.93 7.85 -10.15
CA LYS A 49 4.61 7.63 -10.76
C LYS A 49 4.48 6.26 -11.42
N LYS A 50 5.48 5.86 -12.22
CA LYS A 50 5.52 4.59 -12.95
C LYS A 50 5.47 3.37 -12.02
N TYR A 51 6.12 3.44 -10.86
CA TYR A 51 6.27 2.29 -9.95
C TYR A 51 5.41 2.35 -8.68
N SER A 52 4.71 3.47 -8.43
CA SER A 52 3.83 3.71 -7.27
C SER A 52 2.90 2.54 -6.94
N MET A 53 2.15 2.05 -7.92
CA MET A 53 1.18 0.94 -7.75
C MET A 53 1.77 -0.46 -7.98
N THR A 54 3.09 -0.57 -7.90
CA THR A 54 3.80 -1.84 -8.09
C THR A 54 4.78 -2.07 -6.95
N THR A 55 6.08 -2.09 -7.21
CA THR A 55 7.10 -2.38 -6.19
C THR A 55 7.08 -1.37 -5.05
N LEU A 56 6.88 -0.08 -5.35
CA LEU A 56 6.90 0.98 -4.33
C LEU A 56 5.69 0.93 -3.38
N ALA A 57 4.61 0.25 -3.73
CA ALA A 57 3.47 0.08 -2.81
C ALA A 57 3.87 -0.69 -1.54
N THR A 58 4.69 -1.74 -1.67
CA THR A 58 5.19 -2.50 -0.52
C THR A 58 6.11 -1.64 0.36
N ASP A 59 6.98 -0.85 -0.26
CA ASP A 59 7.90 0.02 0.47
C ASP A 59 7.18 1.21 1.11
N TRP A 60 6.11 1.73 0.50
CA TRP A 60 5.23 2.72 1.11
C TRP A 60 4.55 2.19 2.39
N LEU A 61 4.04 0.96 2.39
CA LEU A 61 3.46 0.37 3.60
C LEU A 61 4.50 0.18 4.72
N ALA A 62 5.73 -0.18 4.36
CA ALA A 62 6.84 -0.27 5.29
C ALA A 62 7.20 1.12 5.84
N PHE A 63 7.21 2.15 4.99
CA PHE A 63 7.43 3.54 5.39
C PHE A 63 6.36 4.03 6.38
N LEU A 64 5.07 3.88 6.05
CA LEU A 64 3.97 4.27 6.96
C LEU A 64 4.06 3.56 8.31
N SER A 65 4.44 2.27 8.31
CA SER A 65 4.60 1.48 9.53
C SER A 65 5.75 1.99 10.43
N LEU A 66 6.78 2.59 9.83
CA LEU A 66 7.88 3.22 10.55
C LEU A 66 7.50 4.62 11.03
N GLU A 67 6.90 5.44 10.16
CA GLU A 67 6.49 6.81 10.46
C GLU A 67 5.51 6.87 11.64
N ALA A 68 4.58 5.91 11.71
CA ALA A 68 3.66 5.78 12.84
C ALA A 68 4.35 5.48 14.19
N LYS A 69 5.61 5.00 14.17
CA LYS A 69 6.36 4.57 15.37
C LYS A 69 7.56 5.45 15.68
N ASP A 70 8.11 6.13 14.68
CA ASP A 70 9.32 6.95 14.78
C ASP A 70 9.14 8.24 13.96
N PRO A 71 8.85 9.37 14.62
CA PRO A 71 8.69 10.66 13.95
C PRO A 71 9.93 11.14 13.18
N HIS A 72 11.12 10.60 13.49
CA HIS A 72 12.39 10.99 12.86
C HIS A 72 12.77 10.10 11.67
N VAL A 73 11.90 9.17 11.26
CA VAL A 73 12.18 8.27 10.13
C VAL A 73 12.48 9.04 8.84
N THR A 74 11.74 10.12 8.61
CA THR A 74 11.85 10.94 7.40
C THR A 74 13.21 11.63 7.33
N ASP A 75 13.66 12.24 8.43
CA ASP A 75 14.97 12.90 8.52
C ASP A 75 16.12 11.90 8.32
N SER A 76 15.96 10.68 8.87
CA SER A 76 16.93 9.60 8.72
C SER A 76 17.06 9.14 7.25
N ILE A 77 15.93 8.95 6.57
CA ILE A 77 15.91 8.56 5.15
C ILE A 77 16.51 9.68 4.29
N PHE A 78 16.15 10.95 4.54
CA PHE A 78 16.74 12.08 3.82
C PHE A 78 18.25 12.16 3.98
N SER A 79 18.74 11.97 5.20
CA SER A 79 20.17 12.01 5.49
C SER A 79 20.92 10.91 4.74
N LEU A 80 20.35 9.71 4.65
CA LEU A 80 20.90 8.60 3.88
C LEU A 80 20.84 8.85 2.36
N LEU A 81 19.73 9.36 1.84
CA LEU A 81 19.60 9.68 0.41
C LEU A 81 20.57 10.77 -0.01
N LYS A 82 20.72 11.81 0.81
CA LYS A 82 21.75 12.84 0.63
C LYS A 82 23.14 12.23 0.60
N PHE A 83 23.43 11.27 1.49
CA PHE A 83 24.71 10.56 1.51
C PHE A 83 25.01 9.82 0.20
N TYR A 84 24.01 9.13 -0.37
CA TYR A 84 24.13 8.50 -1.69
C TYR A 84 24.30 9.52 -2.80
N ASN A 85 23.49 10.57 -2.82
CA ASN A 85 23.54 11.61 -3.86
C ASN A 85 24.86 12.38 -3.85
N GLU A 86 25.42 12.71 -2.68
CA GLU A 86 26.75 13.33 -2.57
C GLU A 86 27.87 12.44 -3.14
N ALA A 87 27.75 11.11 -3.00
CA ALA A 87 28.70 10.18 -3.60
C ALA A 87 28.50 10.08 -5.12
N LYS A 88 27.25 10.05 -5.60
CA LYS A 88 26.91 10.07 -7.02
C LYS A 88 27.40 11.34 -7.70
N ASP A 89 27.20 12.51 -7.10
CA ASP A 89 27.70 13.80 -7.62
C ASP A 89 29.23 13.84 -7.70
N ARG A 90 29.90 13.05 -6.86
CA ARG A 90 31.36 12.95 -6.82
C ARG A 90 31.91 12.05 -7.92
N ASP A 91 31.29 10.89 -8.13
CA ASP A 91 31.63 9.88 -9.13
C ASP A 91 30.39 9.00 -9.39
N GLU A 92 29.62 9.37 -10.40
CA GLU A 92 28.34 8.74 -10.72
C GLU A 92 28.54 7.27 -11.13
N GLU A 93 29.51 7.00 -12.01
CA GLU A 93 29.75 5.66 -12.53
C GLU A 93 30.13 4.70 -11.40
N SER A 94 31.10 5.07 -10.55
CA SER A 94 31.49 4.24 -9.41
C SER A 94 30.35 4.05 -8.42
N CYS A 95 29.57 5.10 -8.13
CA CYS A 95 28.47 5.03 -7.18
C CYS A 95 27.36 4.09 -7.66
N LEU A 96 26.95 4.21 -8.92
CA LEU A 96 25.89 3.38 -9.49
C LEU A 96 26.35 1.94 -9.69
N LEU A 97 27.58 1.71 -10.16
CA LEU A 97 28.16 0.38 -10.29
C LEU A 97 28.21 -0.35 -8.93
N GLN A 98 28.75 0.29 -7.89
CA GLN A 98 28.83 -0.31 -6.56
C GLN A 98 27.44 -0.60 -5.99
N THR A 99 26.48 0.32 -6.16
CA THR A 99 25.09 0.10 -5.74
C THR A 99 24.50 -1.13 -6.44
N ALA A 100 24.71 -1.25 -7.75
CA ALA A 100 24.23 -2.35 -8.55
C ALA A 100 24.87 -3.69 -8.12
N GLU A 101 26.20 -3.75 -7.95
CA GLU A 101 26.94 -4.95 -7.57
C GLU A 101 26.54 -5.51 -6.19
N GLN A 102 26.17 -4.64 -5.26
CA GLN A 102 25.76 -5.06 -3.91
C GLN A 102 24.30 -5.52 -3.84
N ASN A 103 23.45 -5.09 -4.77
CA ASN A 103 22.01 -5.35 -4.72
C ASN A 103 21.65 -6.85 -4.64
N PRO A 104 22.25 -7.77 -5.42
CA PRO A 104 22.01 -9.21 -5.28
C PRO A 104 22.20 -9.73 -3.86
N ARG A 105 23.22 -9.24 -3.15
CA ARG A 105 23.48 -9.64 -1.76
C ARG A 105 22.44 -9.07 -0.82
N LEU A 106 22.03 -7.81 -1.01
CA LEU A 106 21.00 -7.18 -0.20
C LEU A 106 19.63 -7.86 -0.39
N LEU A 107 19.34 -8.35 -1.60
CA LEU A 107 18.15 -9.19 -1.83
C LEU A 107 18.19 -10.49 -1.03
N GLN A 108 19.36 -11.10 -0.80
CA GLN A 108 19.49 -12.26 0.10
C GLN A 108 19.25 -11.91 1.58
N VAL A 109 19.43 -10.65 1.99
CA VAL A 109 19.07 -10.21 3.35
C VAL A 109 17.57 -10.36 3.59
N LEU A 110 16.73 -10.15 2.59
CA LEU A 110 15.29 -10.35 2.68
C LEU A 110 14.94 -11.81 3.04
N THR A 111 15.70 -12.78 2.51
CA THR A 111 15.55 -14.19 2.86
C THR A 111 15.76 -14.43 4.36
N ARG A 112 16.76 -13.76 4.95
CA ARG A 112 17.07 -13.83 6.38
C ARG A 112 15.99 -13.14 7.22
N PHE A 113 15.52 -11.98 6.79
CA PHE A 113 14.40 -11.28 7.41
C PHE A 113 13.18 -12.19 7.54
N TRP A 114 12.78 -12.86 6.44
CA TRP A 114 11.65 -13.79 6.48
C TRP A 114 11.90 -15.03 7.33
N SER A 115 13.14 -15.52 7.42
CA SER A 115 13.48 -16.61 8.35
C SER A 115 13.30 -16.17 9.80
N LEU A 116 13.74 -14.97 10.15
CA LEU A 116 13.57 -14.41 11.48
C LEU A 116 12.08 -14.21 11.79
N HIS A 117 11.37 -13.51 10.91
CA HIS A 117 9.95 -13.18 11.08
C HIS A 117 9.08 -14.45 11.25
N ASN A 118 9.30 -15.47 10.43
CA ASN A 118 8.49 -16.70 10.48
C ASN A 118 8.77 -17.56 11.72
N ASN A 119 9.94 -17.42 12.35
CA ASN A 119 10.33 -18.17 13.55
C ASN A 119 10.20 -17.36 14.85
N GLN A 120 9.64 -16.16 14.76
CA GLN A 120 9.52 -15.25 15.89
C GLN A 120 8.50 -15.78 16.90
N LEU A 121 8.92 -15.86 18.18
CA LEU A 121 8.03 -16.21 19.28
C LEU A 121 7.14 -15.02 19.66
N ASN A 122 5.99 -15.30 20.29
CA ASN A 122 5.16 -14.24 20.85
C ASN A 122 5.80 -13.70 22.13
N TYR A 123 6.52 -12.59 22.04
CA TYR A 123 7.24 -12.02 23.17
C TYR A 123 6.36 -11.64 24.34
N LYS A 124 5.07 -11.38 24.14
CA LYS A 124 4.15 -11.02 25.24
C LYS A 124 3.89 -12.19 26.19
N THR A 125 4.15 -13.43 25.76
CA THR A 125 3.87 -14.64 26.54
C THR A 125 5.11 -15.25 27.17
N LEU A 126 6.30 -14.71 26.89
CA LEU A 126 7.57 -15.25 27.39
C LEU A 126 7.84 -14.81 28.83
N GLN A 127 8.37 -15.72 29.66
CA GLN A 127 8.97 -15.35 30.95
C GLN A 127 10.21 -14.48 30.74
N ILE A 128 10.74 -13.87 31.79
CA ILE A 128 11.81 -12.86 31.66
C ILE A 128 13.11 -13.47 31.12
N GLU A 129 13.41 -14.72 31.50
CA GLU A 129 14.56 -15.50 31.03
C GLU A 129 14.48 -15.76 29.52
N ASP A 130 13.38 -16.36 29.07
CA ASP A 130 13.15 -16.66 27.65
C ASP A 130 13.06 -15.38 26.81
N PHE A 131 12.49 -14.32 27.38
CA PHE A 131 12.40 -13.02 26.73
C PHE A 131 13.78 -12.40 26.52
N LEU A 132 14.67 -12.45 27.52
CA LEU A 132 16.03 -11.92 27.41
C LEU A 132 16.80 -12.65 26.29
N GLU A 133 16.80 -13.98 26.32
CA GLU A 133 17.51 -14.80 25.33
C GLU A 133 16.98 -14.58 23.91
N GLU A 134 15.66 -14.62 23.71
CA GLU A 134 15.09 -14.42 22.38
C GLU A 134 15.30 -12.99 21.88
N SER A 135 15.19 -11.98 22.75
CA SER A 135 15.43 -10.57 22.37
C SER A 135 16.87 -10.35 21.93
N LEU A 136 17.85 -10.86 22.69
CA LEU A 136 19.27 -10.75 22.34
C LEU A 136 19.59 -11.51 21.05
N LYS A 137 19.04 -12.71 20.87
CA LYS A 137 19.16 -13.46 19.61
C LYS A 137 18.64 -12.66 18.42
N VAL A 138 17.47 -12.03 18.54
CA VAL A 138 16.88 -11.19 17.48
C VAL A 138 17.76 -9.98 17.20
N ILE A 139 18.21 -9.26 18.23
CA ILE A 139 19.12 -8.11 18.10
C ILE A 139 20.39 -8.52 17.36
N GLY A 140 21.04 -9.62 17.77
CA GLY A 140 22.26 -10.13 17.13
C GLY A 140 22.03 -10.51 15.66
N GLN A 141 20.96 -11.24 15.37
CA GLN A 141 20.62 -11.68 14.01
C GLN A 141 20.25 -10.52 13.08
N VAL A 142 19.53 -9.51 13.57
CA VAL A 142 19.20 -8.31 12.80
C VAL A 142 20.47 -7.51 12.51
N ILE A 143 21.28 -7.22 13.53
CA ILE A 143 22.47 -6.38 13.34
C ILE A 143 23.51 -7.06 12.44
N GLU A 144 23.87 -8.31 12.72
CA GLU A 144 24.90 -9.03 11.96
C GLU A 144 24.38 -9.53 10.60
N GLY A 145 23.17 -10.09 10.61
CA GLY A 145 22.60 -10.76 9.45
C GLY A 145 21.95 -9.81 8.45
N MET A 146 21.46 -8.65 8.90
CA MET A 146 20.66 -7.72 8.09
C MET A 146 21.25 -6.32 7.97
N ILE A 147 21.65 -5.68 9.07
CA ILE A 147 22.19 -4.31 9.04
C ILE A 147 23.61 -4.28 8.45
N LYS A 148 24.50 -5.17 8.89
CA LYS A 148 25.92 -5.18 8.47
C LYS A 148 26.13 -5.16 6.94
N PRO A 149 25.38 -5.94 6.12
CA PRO A 149 25.44 -5.81 4.66
C PRO A 149 25.20 -4.39 4.15
N TYR A 150 24.20 -3.67 4.66
CA TYR A 150 23.93 -2.28 4.27
C TYR A 150 25.05 -1.33 4.72
N LEU A 151 25.63 -1.55 5.91
CA LEU A 151 26.75 -0.73 6.37
C LEU A 151 27.99 -0.87 5.46
N ARG A 152 28.23 -2.05 4.89
CA ARG A 152 29.32 -2.24 3.92
C ARG A 152 29.08 -1.44 2.65
N VAL A 153 27.85 -1.41 2.15
CA VAL A 153 27.47 -0.52 1.04
C VAL A 153 27.72 0.93 1.42
N LEU A 154 27.24 1.38 2.57
CA LEU A 154 27.44 2.76 3.02
C LEU A 154 28.93 3.11 3.18
N VAL A 155 29.80 2.19 3.62
CA VAL A 155 31.25 2.43 3.67
C VAL A 155 31.85 2.60 2.27
N GLN A 156 31.42 1.80 1.28
CA GLN A 156 31.84 1.99 -0.12
C GLN A 156 31.42 3.36 -0.64
N ILE A 157 30.16 3.73 -0.42
CA ILE A 157 29.60 5.04 -0.80
C ILE A 157 30.36 6.18 -0.09
N ASN A 158 30.69 6.03 1.20
CA ASN A 158 31.47 7.02 1.93
C ASN A 158 32.87 7.23 1.34
N ARG A 159 33.51 6.14 0.90
CA ARG A 159 34.84 6.19 0.28
C ARG A 159 34.81 6.89 -1.06
N ILE A 160 33.80 6.63 -1.90
CA ILE A 160 33.56 7.37 -3.14
C ILE A 160 33.46 8.87 -2.84
N ARG A 161 32.55 9.23 -1.92
CA ARG A 161 32.34 10.61 -1.48
C ARG A 161 33.64 11.28 -1.02
N SER A 162 34.48 10.53 -0.31
CA SER A 162 35.76 11.01 0.25
C SER A 162 36.95 10.89 -0.71
N ARG A 163 36.77 10.46 -1.97
CA ARG A 163 37.86 10.13 -2.93
C ARG A 163 38.89 9.13 -2.39
N LYS A 164 38.45 8.17 -1.58
CA LYS A 164 39.29 7.08 -1.11
C LYS A 164 39.16 5.88 -2.05
N THR A 165 40.22 5.10 -2.16
CA THR A 165 40.20 3.86 -2.93
C THR A 165 39.21 2.86 -2.35
N ILE A 166 38.48 2.18 -3.23
CA ILE A 166 37.51 1.15 -2.87
C ILE A 166 38.18 -0.19 -3.12
N SER A 167 38.18 -1.04 -2.10
CA SER A 167 38.53 -2.45 -2.24
C SER A 167 37.39 -3.26 -1.67
N PHE A 168 36.67 -3.98 -2.54
CA PHE A 168 35.54 -4.81 -2.14
C PHE A 168 35.98 -5.88 -1.13
N SER A 169 37.09 -6.58 -1.40
CA SER A 169 37.61 -7.64 -0.53
C SER A 169 38.03 -7.09 0.84
N GLU A 170 38.63 -5.90 0.88
CA GLU A 170 38.99 -5.23 2.12
C GLU A 170 37.74 -4.92 2.96
N ILE A 171 36.74 -4.26 2.37
CA ILE A 171 35.52 -3.85 3.09
C ILE A 171 34.70 -5.07 3.54
N GLU A 172 34.70 -6.14 2.75
CA GLU A 172 34.08 -7.40 3.12
C GLU A 172 34.73 -8.07 4.33
N GLY A 173 36.07 -8.01 4.41
CA GLY A 173 36.83 -8.55 5.53
C GLY A 173 36.69 -7.76 6.83
N LYS A 174 36.11 -6.55 6.81
CA LYS A 174 36.00 -5.70 8.01
C LYS A 174 34.98 -6.22 9.01
N ASP A 175 35.38 -6.14 10.27
CA ASP A 175 34.51 -6.32 11.42
C ASP A 175 33.48 -5.20 11.55
N LEU A 176 32.34 -5.52 12.15
CA LEU A 176 31.24 -4.57 12.34
C LEU A 176 31.67 -3.30 13.08
N GLY A 177 32.54 -3.42 14.09
CA GLY A 177 33.06 -2.27 14.84
C GLY A 177 33.78 -1.27 13.93
N ILE A 178 34.66 -1.78 13.05
CA ILE A 178 35.43 -0.95 12.10
C ILE A 178 34.49 -0.25 11.11
N LEU A 179 33.48 -0.95 10.60
CA LEU A 179 32.47 -0.37 9.70
C LEU A 179 31.71 0.76 10.39
N VAL A 180 31.26 0.54 11.63
CA VAL A 180 30.52 1.53 12.41
C VAL A 180 31.39 2.75 12.72
N ASP A 181 32.64 2.56 13.12
CA ASP A 181 33.56 3.67 13.43
C ASP A 181 33.87 4.52 12.18
N GLU A 182 34.05 3.88 11.02
CA GLU A 182 34.27 4.60 9.75
C GLU A 182 33.06 5.47 9.37
N LEU A 183 31.84 5.01 9.65
CA LEU A 183 30.60 5.76 9.36
C LEU A 183 30.30 6.84 10.41
N LEU A 184 30.53 6.58 11.70
CA LEU A 184 30.35 7.57 12.77
C LEU A 184 31.28 8.77 12.62
N ASN A 185 32.48 8.59 12.04
CA ASN A 185 33.37 9.72 11.72
C ASN A 185 32.76 10.73 10.75
N THR A 186 31.65 10.41 10.09
CA THR A 186 30.93 11.34 9.21
C THR A 186 29.93 12.24 9.95
N LYS A 187 29.58 11.93 11.21
CA LYS A 187 28.54 12.55 12.03
C LYS A 187 27.10 12.50 11.49
N ILE A 188 26.91 12.03 10.25
CA ILE A 188 25.58 11.93 9.60
C ILE A 188 24.80 10.73 10.15
N MET A 189 25.50 9.72 10.67
CA MET A 189 24.92 8.41 10.99
C MET A 189 24.77 8.16 12.50
N ASP A 190 25.03 9.16 13.34
CA ASP A 190 25.08 9.00 14.80
C ASP A 190 23.72 8.52 15.34
N GLU A 191 22.63 9.14 14.90
CA GLU A 191 21.26 8.82 15.31
C GLU A 191 20.79 7.42 14.86
N LEU A 192 21.40 6.88 13.81
CA LEU A 192 21.11 5.54 13.30
C LEU A 192 21.95 4.45 13.95
N LEU A 193 23.22 4.73 14.26
CA LEU A 193 24.18 3.72 14.71
C LEU A 193 24.34 3.67 16.24
N ILE A 194 23.66 4.55 16.96
CA ILE A 194 23.64 4.60 18.44
C ILE A 194 22.19 4.37 18.90
N ILE A 195 21.97 3.33 19.72
CA ILE A 195 20.65 2.92 20.20
C ILE A 195 20.47 3.23 21.69
N GLY A 196 19.34 3.86 22.01
CA GLY A 196 18.77 3.96 23.36
C GLY A 196 19.37 5.08 24.23
N VAL A 197 18.78 5.25 25.41
CA VAL A 197 19.15 6.29 26.40
C VAL A 197 20.59 6.16 26.91
N HIS A 198 21.17 4.97 26.85
CA HIS A 198 22.54 4.71 27.29
C HIS A 198 23.62 5.01 26.22
N GLY A 199 23.21 5.41 25.02
CA GLY A 199 24.13 5.78 23.95
C GLY A 199 25.04 4.63 23.52
N ILE A 200 24.46 3.43 23.35
CA ILE A 200 25.21 2.20 23.01
C ILE A 200 25.22 1.99 21.50
N ARG A 201 26.40 1.79 20.92
CA ARG A 201 26.55 1.58 19.47
C ARG A 201 25.93 0.25 19.04
N ILE A 202 25.42 0.16 17.81
CA ILE A 202 24.92 -1.11 17.26
C ILE A 202 25.96 -2.24 17.29
N SER A 203 27.25 -1.91 17.13
CA SER A 203 28.35 -2.89 17.21
C SER A 203 28.51 -3.44 18.63
N GLN A 204 28.25 -2.63 19.66
CA GLN A 204 28.26 -3.06 21.05
C GLN A 204 27.03 -3.91 21.38
N TRP A 205 25.83 -3.54 20.90
CA TRP A 205 24.64 -4.37 21.03
C TRP A 205 24.81 -5.75 20.39
N ARG A 206 25.43 -5.81 19.21
CA ARG A 206 25.80 -7.09 18.57
C ARG A 206 26.73 -7.91 19.45
N ASN A 207 27.72 -7.27 20.08
CA ASN A 207 28.63 -7.97 21.01
C ASN A 207 27.91 -8.45 22.28
N ILE A 208 27.00 -7.66 22.84
CA ILE A 208 26.17 -8.06 23.98
C ILE A 208 25.40 -9.33 23.65
N ALA A 209 24.73 -9.32 22.49
CA ALA A 209 23.93 -10.44 22.01
C ALA A 209 24.75 -11.73 21.79
N TYR A 210 25.87 -11.67 21.07
CA TYR A 210 26.62 -12.90 20.72
C TYR A 210 27.54 -13.43 21.81
N HIS A 211 27.98 -12.58 22.73
CA HIS A 211 28.83 -13.01 23.83
C HIS A 211 28.04 -13.26 25.12
N HIS A 212 26.70 -13.19 25.07
CA HIS A 212 25.82 -13.33 26.22
C HIS A 212 26.28 -12.43 27.38
N ASN A 213 26.61 -11.17 27.07
CA ASN A 213 27.03 -10.20 28.07
C ASN A 213 25.81 -9.60 28.78
N SER A 214 24.99 -10.47 29.35
CA SER A 214 23.80 -10.14 30.10
C SER A 214 23.59 -11.09 31.28
N ARG A 215 22.86 -10.64 32.29
CA ARG A 215 22.44 -11.46 33.44
C ARG A 215 21.11 -10.99 33.98
N LEU A 216 20.42 -11.88 34.70
CA LEU A 216 19.21 -11.57 35.44
C LEU A 216 19.53 -11.54 36.93
N ASP A 217 19.09 -10.49 37.62
CA ASP A 217 19.22 -10.36 39.06
C ASP A 217 17.97 -9.71 39.66
N GLY A 218 17.24 -10.45 40.51
CA GLY A 218 15.98 -9.99 41.09
C GLY A 218 14.90 -9.58 40.07
N GLY A 219 14.84 -10.26 38.91
CA GLY A 219 13.90 -9.95 37.83
C GLY A 219 14.29 -8.76 36.94
N ARG A 220 15.48 -8.18 37.16
CA ARG A 220 16.03 -7.07 36.36
C ARG A 220 17.07 -7.58 35.37
N ILE A 221 17.15 -6.93 34.21
CA ILE A 221 18.10 -7.28 33.16
C ILE A 221 19.32 -6.39 33.30
N PHE A 222 20.50 -6.98 33.43
CA PHE A 222 21.77 -6.27 33.39
C PHE A 222 22.52 -6.66 32.13
N CYS A 223 23.02 -5.67 31.39
CA CYS A 223 23.83 -5.86 30.20
C CYS A 223 25.18 -5.16 30.40
N TRP A 224 26.24 -5.66 29.76
CA TRP A 224 27.54 -4.98 29.80
C TRP A 224 28.27 -4.98 28.46
N CYS A 225 29.01 -3.91 28.21
CA CYS A 225 29.86 -3.80 27.04
C CYS A 225 31.18 -3.11 27.37
N LYS A 226 32.17 -3.24 26.49
CA LYS A 226 33.39 -2.44 26.59
C LYS A 226 33.12 -1.01 26.12
N LYS A 227 33.39 -0.04 26.99
CA LYS A 227 33.30 1.41 26.71
C LYS A 227 34.48 2.11 27.42
N ASP A 228 35.18 2.98 26.70
CA ASP A 228 36.32 3.76 27.22
C ASP A 228 37.41 2.94 27.94
N GLY A 229 37.67 1.72 27.44
CA GLY A 229 38.69 0.82 28.00
C GLY A 229 38.24 -0.01 29.21
N GLY A 230 37.04 0.21 29.75
CA GLY A 230 36.45 -0.54 30.86
C GLY A 230 35.20 -1.33 30.47
N ASN A 231 34.71 -2.16 31.40
CA ASN A 231 33.38 -2.75 31.31
C ASN A 231 32.36 -1.74 31.85
N TYR A 232 31.41 -1.35 30.99
CA TYR A 232 30.27 -0.53 31.33
C TYR A 232 29.05 -1.44 31.47
N GLU A 233 28.56 -1.61 32.70
CA GLU A 233 27.34 -2.36 33.03
C GLU A 233 26.17 -1.37 33.20
N PHE A 234 24.99 -1.75 32.70
CA PHE A 234 23.77 -0.96 32.82
C PHE A 234 22.55 -1.87 32.98
N GLU A 235 21.54 -1.34 33.66
CA GLU A 235 20.26 -2.00 33.92
C GLU A 235 19.25 -1.65 32.82
N LEU A 236 18.42 -2.62 32.45
CA LEU A 236 17.28 -2.46 31.55
C LEU A 236 16.05 -3.11 32.16
N SER A 237 14.91 -2.47 31.94
CA SER A 237 13.60 -3.10 32.03
C SER A 237 13.33 -3.99 30.82
N ARG A 238 12.28 -4.81 30.93
CA ARG A 238 11.76 -5.62 29.81
C ARG A 238 11.39 -4.74 28.61
N ASP A 239 10.74 -3.62 28.87
CA ASP A 239 10.26 -2.70 27.82
C ASP A 239 11.42 -1.99 27.14
N GLU A 240 12.45 -1.55 27.87
CA GLU A 240 13.64 -0.94 27.27
C GLU A 240 14.41 -1.93 26.37
N LEU A 241 14.50 -3.21 26.75
CA LEU A 241 15.09 -4.23 25.88
C LEU A 241 14.22 -4.49 24.64
N ALA A 242 12.89 -4.47 24.78
CA ALA A 242 11.97 -4.55 23.65
C ALA A 242 12.17 -3.36 22.69
N ASP A 243 12.35 -2.15 23.23
CA ASP A 243 12.60 -0.95 22.44
C ASP A 243 13.93 -1.02 21.69
N VAL A 244 14.99 -1.56 22.30
CA VAL A 244 16.28 -1.81 21.63
C VAL A 244 16.09 -2.76 20.45
N MET A 245 15.35 -3.85 20.64
CA MET A 245 15.04 -4.81 19.58
C MET A 245 14.23 -4.15 18.45
N ILE A 246 13.19 -3.40 18.78
CA ILE A 246 12.37 -2.66 17.80
C ILE A 246 13.24 -1.65 17.04
N ARG A 247 14.11 -0.92 17.75
CA ARG A 247 15.03 0.05 17.12
C ARG A 247 15.99 -0.62 16.15
N ALA A 248 16.55 -1.79 16.48
CA ALA A 248 17.39 -2.54 15.55
C ALA A 248 16.64 -2.92 14.27
N ILE A 249 15.39 -3.39 14.38
CA ILE A 249 14.53 -3.69 13.23
C ILE A 249 14.24 -2.43 12.41
N ASN A 250 13.92 -1.31 13.08
CA ASN A 250 13.64 -0.04 12.41
C ASN A 250 14.86 0.50 11.65
N ILE A 251 16.07 0.41 12.23
CA ILE A 251 17.32 0.80 11.54
C ILE A 251 17.50 -0.02 10.26
N PHE A 252 17.28 -1.33 10.31
CA PHE A 252 17.31 -2.17 9.11
C PHE A 252 16.30 -1.68 8.05
N SER A 253 15.06 -1.41 8.46
CA SER A 253 14.02 -0.95 7.53
C SER A 253 14.35 0.43 6.93
N ILE A 254 14.90 1.37 7.71
CA ILE A 254 15.34 2.69 7.23
C ILE A 254 16.46 2.54 6.19
N LEU A 255 17.47 1.71 6.47
CA LEU A 255 18.57 1.43 5.55
C LEU A 255 18.06 0.80 4.25
N LYS A 256 17.14 -0.18 4.37
CA LYS A 256 16.50 -0.83 3.23
C LYS A 256 15.74 0.18 2.37
N LEU A 257 14.84 0.97 2.96
CA LEU A 257 14.02 1.94 2.23
C LEU A 257 14.87 2.99 1.51
N SER A 258 15.85 3.55 2.22
CA SER A 258 16.76 4.56 1.63
C SER A 258 17.52 4.00 0.43
N HIS A 259 18.03 2.76 0.54
CA HIS A 259 18.69 2.09 -0.56
C HIS A 259 17.75 1.79 -1.73
N THR A 260 16.54 1.31 -1.45
CA THR A 260 15.52 1.05 -2.47
C THR A 260 15.13 2.33 -3.21
N PHE A 261 14.86 3.42 -2.49
CA PHE A 261 14.50 4.71 -3.10
C PHE A 261 15.62 5.23 -3.99
N PHE A 262 16.89 5.17 -3.54
CA PHE A 262 18.03 5.53 -4.38
C PHE A 262 18.15 4.65 -5.64
N ILE A 263 17.94 3.33 -5.53
CA ILE A 263 17.94 2.43 -6.70
C ILE A 263 16.84 2.82 -7.68
N PHE A 264 15.62 3.05 -7.20
CA PHE A 264 14.52 3.38 -8.08
C PHE A 264 14.75 4.71 -8.79
N ASP A 265 15.18 5.75 -8.06
CA ASP A 265 15.48 7.08 -8.62
C ASP A 265 16.58 7.04 -9.70
N ASN A 266 17.39 5.98 -9.73
CA ASN A 266 18.50 5.76 -10.69
C ASN A 266 18.34 4.46 -11.50
N LEU A 267 17.13 3.92 -11.60
CA LEU A 267 16.88 2.55 -12.05
C LEU A 267 17.33 2.30 -13.49
N GLU A 268 17.11 3.27 -14.39
CA GLU A 268 17.41 3.08 -15.81
C GLU A 268 18.93 3.04 -16.04
N GLN A 269 19.72 3.81 -15.29
CA GLN A 269 21.18 3.75 -15.31
C GLN A 269 21.68 2.44 -14.68
N ILE A 270 21.16 2.07 -13.51
CA ILE A 270 21.57 0.85 -12.80
C ILE A 270 21.31 -0.41 -13.64
N ARG A 271 20.22 -0.45 -14.42
CA ARG A 271 19.90 -1.57 -15.31
C ARG A 271 20.97 -1.85 -16.38
N THR A 272 21.78 -0.85 -16.75
CA THR A 272 22.82 -1.00 -17.78
C THR A 272 23.92 -1.97 -17.37
N TYR A 273 24.14 -2.19 -16.06
CA TYR A 273 25.17 -3.08 -15.54
C TYR A 273 24.82 -4.58 -15.62
N LYS A 274 23.60 -4.95 -16.05
CA LYS A 274 23.16 -6.33 -16.33
C LYS A 274 23.52 -7.36 -15.25
N ILE A 275 23.23 -7.03 -13.99
CA ILE A 275 23.62 -7.86 -12.86
C ILE A 275 22.59 -8.97 -12.62
N GLU A 276 23.08 -10.18 -12.33
CA GLU A 276 22.23 -11.31 -12.01
C GLU A 276 21.58 -11.14 -10.63
N HIS A 277 20.27 -11.31 -10.58
CA HIS A 277 19.51 -11.29 -9.32
C HIS A 277 19.36 -12.70 -8.76
N PRO A 278 19.49 -12.88 -7.44
CA PRO A 278 19.31 -14.19 -6.82
C PRO A 278 17.84 -14.61 -6.91
N MET A 279 17.61 -15.92 -6.83
CA MET A 279 16.27 -16.45 -6.63
C MET A 279 15.74 -16.02 -5.26
N LEU A 280 14.60 -15.33 -5.26
CA LEU A 280 13.92 -14.90 -4.04
C LEU A 280 13.15 -16.06 -3.41
N ARG A 281 12.89 -15.97 -2.10
CA ARG A 281 11.99 -16.90 -1.41
C ARG A 281 10.57 -16.78 -1.96
N GLU A 282 9.83 -17.90 -1.91
CA GLU A 282 8.42 -17.92 -2.30
C GLU A 282 7.58 -16.90 -1.52
N GLU A 283 7.87 -16.67 -0.23
CA GLU A 283 7.14 -15.66 0.56
C GLU A 283 7.33 -14.23 0.03
N VAL A 284 8.56 -13.88 -0.35
CA VAL A 284 8.89 -12.56 -0.93
C VAL A 284 8.20 -12.42 -2.28
N MET A 285 8.35 -13.43 -3.15
CA MET A 285 7.72 -13.44 -4.47
C MET A 285 6.19 -13.34 -4.38
N LEU A 286 5.58 -13.98 -3.39
CA LEU A 286 4.13 -13.92 -3.19
C LEU A 286 3.70 -12.52 -2.71
N LEU A 287 4.47 -11.88 -1.82
CA LEU A 287 4.19 -10.51 -1.39
C LEU A 287 4.32 -9.51 -2.56
N ASP A 288 5.42 -9.59 -3.30
CA ASP A 288 5.69 -8.77 -4.49
C ASP A 288 4.65 -9.00 -5.61
N PHE A 289 4.00 -10.16 -5.61
CA PHE A 289 2.88 -10.46 -6.49
C PHE A 289 1.56 -9.89 -5.96
N THR A 290 1.28 -10.03 -4.65
CA THR A 290 -0.02 -9.67 -4.07
C THR A 290 -0.20 -8.17 -3.89
N VAL A 291 0.82 -7.47 -3.38
CA VAL A 291 0.69 -6.05 -3.00
C VAL A 291 0.38 -5.16 -4.22
N PRO A 292 1.05 -5.30 -5.38
CA PRO A 292 0.68 -4.55 -6.58
C PRO A 292 -0.77 -4.77 -7.00
N ILE A 293 -1.26 -6.02 -6.95
CA ILE A 293 -2.63 -6.38 -7.31
C ILE A 293 -3.62 -5.70 -6.36
N ASN A 294 -3.36 -5.78 -5.06
CA ASN A 294 -4.20 -5.15 -4.05
C ASN A 294 -4.15 -3.62 -4.17
N SER A 295 -3.00 -3.02 -4.46
CA SER A 295 -2.90 -1.57 -4.66
C SER A 295 -3.80 -1.10 -5.79
N LYS A 296 -3.96 -1.89 -6.87
CA LYS A 296 -4.82 -1.59 -8.02
C LYS A 296 -6.32 -1.77 -7.79
N GLY A 297 -6.77 -2.17 -6.59
CA GLY A 297 -8.19 -2.33 -6.29
C GLY A 297 -8.69 -3.76 -6.38
N PHE A 298 -7.80 -4.75 -6.43
CA PHE A 298 -8.17 -6.16 -6.55
C PHE A 298 -7.79 -6.99 -5.32
N GLU A 299 -8.73 -7.73 -4.75
CA GLU A 299 -8.44 -8.75 -3.75
C GLU A 299 -8.23 -10.12 -4.43
N ILE A 300 -7.14 -10.81 -4.10
CA ILE A 300 -6.88 -12.15 -4.63
C ILE A 300 -7.70 -13.22 -3.87
N LEU A 301 -8.71 -13.80 -4.51
CA LEU A 301 -9.55 -14.85 -3.92
C LEU A 301 -8.90 -16.24 -3.99
N ASP A 302 -8.23 -16.54 -5.11
CA ASP A 302 -7.56 -17.81 -5.33
C ASP A 302 -6.37 -17.67 -6.29
N LEU A 303 -5.34 -18.47 -6.05
CA LEU A 303 -4.17 -18.58 -6.91
C LEU A 303 -3.77 -20.05 -7.00
N LYS A 304 -3.81 -20.57 -8.22
CA LYS A 304 -3.44 -21.95 -8.53
C LYS A 304 -2.35 -21.95 -9.58
N VAL A 305 -1.20 -22.56 -9.26
CA VAL A 305 -0.03 -22.53 -10.14
C VAL A 305 0.50 -23.93 -10.44
N SER A 306 0.89 -24.14 -11.70
CA SER A 306 1.67 -25.27 -12.19
C SER A 306 2.50 -24.82 -13.40
N THR A 307 3.45 -25.63 -13.85
CA THR A 307 4.23 -25.31 -15.06
C THR A 307 3.37 -25.18 -16.32
N LYS A 308 2.25 -25.92 -16.40
CA LYS A 308 1.35 -25.88 -17.57
C LYS A 308 0.30 -24.79 -17.51
N LYS A 309 -0.22 -24.49 -16.32
CA LYS A 309 -1.34 -23.56 -16.14
C LYS A 309 -1.23 -22.81 -14.84
N ALA A 310 -1.48 -21.49 -14.90
CA ALA A 310 -1.76 -20.67 -13.74
C ALA A 310 -3.13 -20.00 -13.86
N ILE A 311 -3.85 -19.96 -12.74
CA ILE A 311 -5.16 -19.34 -12.61
C ILE A 311 -5.11 -18.39 -11.43
N LEU A 312 -5.46 -17.13 -11.69
CA LEU A 312 -5.64 -16.08 -10.71
C LEU A 312 -7.11 -15.68 -10.69
N VAL A 313 -7.73 -15.70 -9.51
CA VAL A 313 -9.10 -15.20 -9.31
C VAL A 313 -9.01 -13.96 -8.44
N VAL A 314 -9.46 -12.83 -8.97
CA VAL A 314 -9.48 -11.55 -8.28
C VAL A 314 -10.90 -11.01 -8.14
N ARG A 315 -11.11 -10.21 -7.10
CA ARG A 315 -12.35 -9.51 -6.82
C ARG A 315 -12.12 -8.01 -6.72
N ASP A 316 -13.03 -7.23 -7.30
CA ASP A 316 -13.04 -5.78 -7.11
C ASP A 316 -13.21 -5.41 -5.63
N MET A 317 -12.39 -4.49 -5.13
CA MET A 317 -12.50 -3.98 -3.77
C MET A 317 -13.41 -2.76 -3.65
N ASP A 318 -13.78 -2.11 -4.76
CA ASP A 318 -14.82 -1.06 -4.76
C ASP A 318 -16.17 -1.65 -5.16
N SER A 319 -17.14 -1.48 -4.27
CA SER A 319 -18.56 -1.86 -4.46
C SER A 319 -19.19 -1.37 -5.76
N TYR A 320 -18.70 -0.26 -6.32
CA TYR A 320 -19.25 0.37 -7.52
C TYR A 320 -18.18 1.09 -8.37
N SER A 321 -17.09 0.40 -8.67
CA SER A 321 -16.07 0.85 -9.63
C SER A 321 -16.63 0.96 -11.06
N ASP A 322 -15.86 1.54 -12.00
CA ASP A 322 -16.11 1.34 -13.43
C ASP A 322 -15.69 -0.08 -13.83
N PHE A 323 -16.68 -0.97 -14.01
CA PHE A 323 -16.41 -2.39 -14.24
C PHE A 323 -15.69 -2.66 -15.54
N ASP A 324 -15.95 -1.87 -16.59
CA ASP A 324 -15.29 -2.02 -17.90
C ASP A 324 -13.81 -1.56 -17.80
N LYS A 325 -13.55 -0.46 -17.08
CA LYS A 325 -12.17 -0.01 -16.79
C LYS A 325 -11.41 -1.05 -15.96
N GLN A 326 -12.02 -1.59 -14.90
CA GLN A 326 -11.39 -2.59 -14.04
C GLN A 326 -11.19 -3.94 -14.76
N ALA A 327 -12.12 -4.32 -15.63
CA ALA A 327 -11.96 -5.43 -16.57
C ALA A 327 -10.68 -5.30 -17.40
N VAL A 328 -10.43 -4.12 -17.98
CA VAL A 328 -9.20 -3.84 -18.73
C VAL A 328 -7.96 -3.92 -17.84
N GLU A 329 -8.01 -3.34 -16.64
CA GLU A 329 -6.90 -3.42 -15.68
C GLU A 329 -6.59 -4.87 -15.26
N SER A 330 -7.62 -5.72 -15.12
CA SER A 330 -7.47 -7.14 -14.77
C SER A 330 -6.69 -7.93 -15.84
N ILE A 331 -6.78 -7.53 -17.12
CA ILE A 331 -6.00 -8.14 -18.21
C ILE A 331 -4.50 -7.92 -17.98
N THR A 332 -4.11 -6.77 -17.42
CA THR A 332 -2.70 -6.47 -17.12
C THR A 332 -2.09 -7.46 -16.12
N LEU A 333 -2.93 -8.12 -15.31
CA LEU A 333 -2.51 -9.12 -14.34
C LEU A 333 -2.03 -10.42 -14.99
N LEU A 334 -2.34 -10.68 -16.27
CA LEU A 334 -1.78 -11.83 -16.99
C LEU A 334 -0.25 -11.77 -17.06
N TYR A 335 0.32 -10.57 -17.25
CA TYR A 335 1.76 -10.40 -17.22
C TYR A 335 2.34 -10.66 -15.83
N ASN A 336 1.72 -10.12 -14.79
CA ASN A 336 2.13 -10.37 -13.41
C ASN A 336 2.08 -11.87 -13.07
N LEU A 337 1.02 -12.54 -13.52
CA LEU A 337 0.83 -13.98 -13.32
C LEU A 337 1.91 -14.78 -14.05
N TRP A 338 2.23 -14.43 -15.30
CA TRP A 338 3.31 -15.04 -16.06
C TRP A 338 4.66 -14.87 -15.38
N TYR A 339 4.98 -13.64 -14.98
CA TYR A 339 6.26 -13.32 -14.34
C TYR A 339 6.45 -14.12 -13.06
N TYR A 340 5.39 -14.27 -12.26
CA TYR A 340 5.38 -15.07 -11.03
C TYR A 340 5.43 -16.58 -11.28
N SER A 341 4.62 -17.10 -12.20
CA SER A 341 4.35 -18.53 -12.32
C SER A 341 5.20 -19.25 -13.36
N ARG A 342 5.67 -18.51 -14.38
CA ARG A 342 6.31 -19.03 -15.61
C ARG A 342 5.50 -20.13 -16.29
N SER A 343 4.17 -20.10 -16.11
CA SER A 343 3.25 -21.10 -16.68
C SER A 343 3.03 -20.88 -18.16
N THR A 344 2.89 -21.96 -18.93
CA THR A 344 2.63 -21.87 -20.38
C THR A 344 1.26 -21.31 -20.73
N HIS A 345 0.26 -21.48 -19.86
CA HIS A 345 -1.09 -20.99 -20.07
C HIS A 345 -1.58 -20.22 -18.85
N LEU A 346 -2.15 -19.04 -19.06
CA LEU A 346 -2.45 -18.06 -18.02
C LEU A 346 -3.91 -17.68 -18.10
N ARG A 347 -4.56 -17.59 -16.94
CA ARG A 347 -5.97 -17.23 -16.82
C ARG A 347 -6.18 -16.29 -15.64
N VAL A 348 -6.83 -15.17 -15.89
CA VAL A 348 -7.32 -14.25 -14.86
C VAL A 348 -8.85 -14.26 -14.90
N GLU A 349 -9.46 -14.48 -13.75
CA GLU A 349 -10.90 -14.35 -13.52
C GLU A 349 -11.15 -13.11 -12.68
N TYR A 350 -11.88 -12.14 -13.24
CA TYR A 350 -12.27 -10.90 -12.57
C TYR A 350 -13.72 -11.01 -12.11
N CYS A 351 -13.91 -10.92 -10.79
CA CYS A 351 -15.20 -10.87 -10.13
C CYS A 351 -15.50 -9.46 -9.64
N LEU A 352 -16.77 -9.08 -9.69
CA LEU A 352 -17.27 -7.86 -9.05
C LEU A 352 -17.21 -7.99 -7.52
N PHE A 353 -17.37 -6.87 -6.82
CA PHE A 353 -17.46 -6.85 -5.36
C PHE A 353 -18.53 -7.83 -4.79
N SER A 354 -19.59 -8.09 -5.56
CA SER A 354 -20.66 -9.06 -5.24
C SER A 354 -20.26 -10.53 -5.39
N ASP A 355 -19.00 -10.83 -5.68
CA ASP A 355 -18.48 -12.16 -6.06
C ASP A 355 -19.00 -12.69 -7.42
N GLU A 356 -19.79 -11.89 -8.17
CA GLU A 356 -20.25 -12.26 -9.52
C GLU A 356 -19.09 -12.21 -10.52
N LEU A 357 -18.86 -13.29 -11.28
CA LEU A 357 -17.86 -13.33 -12.34
C LEU A 357 -18.23 -12.35 -13.47
N TYR A 358 -17.36 -11.38 -13.74
CA TYR A 358 -17.54 -10.37 -14.78
C TYR A 358 -16.79 -10.71 -16.06
N GLN A 359 -15.52 -11.11 -15.94
CA GLN A 359 -14.67 -11.38 -17.09
C GLN A 359 -13.69 -12.52 -16.82
N VAL A 360 -13.37 -13.28 -17.88
CA VAL A 360 -12.22 -14.18 -17.92
C VAL A 360 -11.29 -13.74 -19.05
N ALA A 361 -10.00 -13.61 -18.76
CA ALA A 361 -8.96 -13.34 -19.75
C ALA A 361 -7.96 -14.51 -19.76
N GLU A 362 -7.62 -15.01 -20.95
CA GLU A 362 -6.69 -16.14 -21.15
C GLU A 362 -5.64 -15.81 -22.21
N ILE A 363 -4.38 -16.21 -21.99
CA ILE A 363 -3.28 -16.06 -22.97
C ILE A 363 -2.22 -17.17 -22.78
N ASP A 364 -1.53 -17.53 -23.85
CA ASP A 364 -0.37 -18.44 -23.82
C ASP A 364 0.96 -17.68 -23.64
N SER A 365 1.90 -18.29 -22.92
CA SER A 365 3.16 -17.63 -22.51
C SER A 365 4.10 -17.31 -23.66
N SER A 366 3.98 -18.02 -24.79
CA SER A 366 4.78 -17.80 -25.99
C SER A 366 4.69 -16.36 -26.49
N HIS A 367 3.55 -15.69 -26.27
CA HIS A 367 3.34 -14.29 -26.64
C HIS A 367 4.10 -13.30 -25.74
N PHE A 368 4.47 -13.70 -24.52
CA PHE A 368 5.37 -12.92 -23.66
C PHE A 368 6.85 -13.20 -23.97
N GLU A 369 7.19 -14.45 -24.27
CA GLU A 369 8.58 -14.90 -24.50
C GLU A 369 9.15 -14.44 -25.85
N ALA A 370 8.33 -14.41 -26.90
CA ALA A 370 8.73 -13.96 -28.24
C ALA A 370 9.02 -12.46 -28.34
N ALA A 371 8.77 -11.71 -27.27
CA ALA A 371 8.76 -10.26 -27.26
C ALA A 371 9.80 -9.74 -26.26
N THR A 372 11.05 -9.72 -26.71
CA THR A 372 12.26 -9.49 -25.90
C THR A 372 12.64 -8.01 -25.68
N GLN A 373 11.78 -7.05 -26.04
CA GLN A 373 11.97 -5.63 -25.74
C GLN A 373 10.66 -4.96 -25.30
N ALA A 374 10.74 -4.15 -24.23
CA ALA A 374 9.76 -3.20 -23.70
C ALA A 374 8.36 -3.23 -24.38
N ILE A 375 7.62 -4.31 -24.16
CA ILE A 375 6.30 -4.49 -24.75
C ILE A 375 5.34 -3.49 -24.14
N LYS A 376 4.59 -2.77 -24.98
CA LYS A 376 3.35 -2.15 -24.54
C LYS A 376 2.32 -3.25 -24.40
N LEU A 377 1.76 -3.43 -23.20
CA LEU A 377 0.75 -4.46 -22.91
C LEU A 377 -0.40 -4.49 -23.96
N SER A 378 -0.72 -3.35 -24.56
CA SER A 378 -1.66 -3.23 -25.67
C SER A 378 -1.37 -4.16 -26.86
N SER A 379 -0.12 -4.52 -27.13
CA SER A 379 0.25 -5.43 -28.23
C SER A 379 -0.09 -6.90 -27.93
N LEU A 380 -0.42 -7.23 -26.68
CA LEU A 380 -0.81 -8.57 -26.27
C LEU A 380 -2.34 -8.79 -26.36
N LEU A 381 -3.11 -7.70 -26.43
CA LEU A 381 -4.57 -7.76 -26.52
C LEU A 381 -5.08 -8.62 -27.70
N PRO A 382 -4.49 -8.56 -28.92
CA PRO A 382 -4.95 -9.40 -30.03
C PRO A 382 -4.82 -10.91 -29.78
N PHE A 383 -3.90 -11.31 -28.89
CA PHE A 383 -3.65 -12.71 -28.53
C PHE A 383 -4.38 -13.13 -27.25
N THR A 384 -5.04 -12.18 -26.58
CA THR A 384 -5.76 -12.45 -25.34
C THR A 384 -7.19 -12.84 -25.66
N LYS A 385 -7.58 -14.05 -25.26
CA LYS A 385 -8.97 -14.50 -25.35
C LYS A 385 -9.75 -13.93 -24.17
N ILE A 386 -10.77 -13.13 -24.46
CA ILE A 386 -11.61 -12.48 -23.45
C ILE A 386 -13.03 -13.01 -23.54
N SER A 387 -13.63 -13.36 -22.40
CA SER A 387 -15.06 -13.65 -22.30
C SER A 387 -15.68 -12.84 -21.17
N HIS A 388 -16.82 -12.20 -21.45
CA HIS A 388 -17.56 -11.37 -20.49
C HIS A 388 -18.82 -12.06 -19.99
N SER A 389 -19.31 -11.61 -18.84
CA SER A 389 -20.63 -11.92 -18.35
C SER A 389 -21.70 -11.49 -19.36
N LYS A 390 -22.80 -12.25 -19.42
CA LYS A 390 -23.95 -11.91 -20.27
C LYS A 390 -24.85 -10.83 -19.66
N LYS A 391 -24.71 -10.58 -18.35
CA LYS A 391 -25.49 -9.56 -17.64
C LYS A 391 -25.00 -8.18 -18.05
N LYS A 392 -25.93 -7.25 -18.29
CA LYS A 392 -25.61 -5.87 -18.65
C LYS A 392 -25.46 -5.07 -17.36
N TYR A 393 -24.24 -4.66 -17.06
CA TYR A 393 -23.95 -3.81 -15.90
C TYR A 393 -23.75 -2.35 -16.34
N GLN A 394 -24.13 -1.41 -15.46
CA GLN A 394 -23.80 0.00 -15.59
C GLN A 394 -24.20 0.68 -16.92
N ARG A 395 -25.35 0.29 -17.50
CA ARG A 395 -25.86 0.85 -18.77
C ARG A 395 -26.99 1.85 -18.61
N GLU A 396 -27.69 1.84 -17.48
CA GLU A 396 -28.91 2.61 -17.31
C GLU A 396 -28.62 4.03 -16.78
N ASP A 397 -29.23 5.02 -17.42
CA ASP A 397 -29.13 6.44 -17.05
C ASP A 397 -30.56 7.00 -16.84
N PRO A 398 -31.13 6.85 -15.63
CA PRO A 398 -32.47 7.34 -15.32
C PRO A 398 -32.55 8.87 -15.35
N ILE A 399 -31.40 9.57 -15.24
CA ILE A 399 -31.35 11.04 -15.27
C ILE A 399 -31.46 11.55 -16.70
N ALA A 400 -30.72 10.95 -17.64
CA ALA A 400 -30.79 11.31 -19.05
C ALA A 400 -32.17 10.98 -19.65
N SER A 401 -32.78 9.86 -19.22
CA SER A 401 -34.10 9.42 -19.66
C SER A 401 -35.27 10.08 -18.91
N PHE A 402 -35.01 10.91 -17.91
CA PHE A 402 -36.06 11.60 -17.15
C PHE A 402 -36.76 12.69 -17.98
N VAL A 403 -38.07 12.48 -18.19
CA VAL A 403 -38.96 13.39 -18.93
C VAL A 403 -39.99 13.98 -17.97
N LEU A 404 -40.16 15.31 -18.00
CA LEU A 404 -41.17 15.99 -17.21
C LEU A 404 -42.58 15.64 -17.70
N SER A 405 -43.46 15.30 -16.77
CA SER A 405 -44.90 15.20 -17.05
C SER A 405 -45.50 16.57 -17.42
N GLU A 406 -46.60 16.56 -18.18
CA GLU A 406 -47.28 17.80 -18.59
C GLU A 406 -47.75 18.67 -17.41
N ASN A 407 -48.05 18.05 -16.26
CA ASN A 407 -48.43 18.78 -15.05
C ASN A 407 -47.25 19.55 -14.46
N LEU A 408 -46.05 18.97 -14.47
CA LEU A 408 -44.84 19.64 -13.98
C LEU A 408 -44.43 20.81 -14.87
N LYS A 409 -44.65 20.71 -16.19
CA LYS A 409 -44.36 21.80 -17.13
C LYS A 409 -45.21 23.05 -16.90
N LYS A 410 -46.35 22.92 -16.23
CA LYS A 410 -47.27 24.04 -15.91
C LYS A 410 -46.90 24.78 -14.62
N ILE A 411 -45.94 24.27 -13.85
CA ILE A 411 -45.52 24.89 -12.60
C ILE A 411 -44.59 26.07 -12.93
N ASP A 412 -45.10 27.29 -12.71
CA ASP A 412 -44.38 28.54 -12.92
C ASP A 412 -43.90 29.11 -11.56
N ILE A 413 -43.02 28.36 -10.91
CA ILE A 413 -42.40 28.76 -9.64
C ILE A 413 -40.89 28.84 -9.89
N PRO A 414 -40.21 29.92 -9.42
CA PRO A 414 -38.77 29.98 -9.52
C PRO A 414 -38.11 28.93 -8.62
N PHE A 415 -37.33 28.02 -9.22
CA PHE A 415 -36.50 27.08 -8.48
C PHE A 415 -35.06 27.62 -8.41
N LEU A 416 -34.41 27.41 -7.27
CA LEU A 416 -33.03 27.82 -7.04
C LEU A 416 -32.17 26.61 -6.70
N SER A 417 -30.94 26.59 -7.18
CA SER A 417 -29.91 25.64 -6.74
C SER A 417 -29.52 25.87 -5.28
N GLN A 418 -28.74 24.97 -4.70
CA GLN A 418 -28.15 25.18 -3.37
C GLN A 418 -27.26 26.44 -3.29
N LYS A 419 -26.79 26.94 -4.43
CA LYS A 419 -25.98 28.17 -4.54
C LYS A 419 -26.84 29.41 -4.87
N GLY A 420 -28.17 29.30 -4.81
CA GLY A 420 -29.10 30.39 -5.10
C GLY A 420 -29.22 30.75 -6.59
N LYS A 421 -28.75 29.90 -7.51
CA LYS A 421 -28.86 30.16 -8.95
C LYS A 421 -30.23 29.72 -9.46
N PRO A 422 -30.92 30.51 -10.32
CA PRO A 422 -32.15 30.08 -10.97
C PRO A 422 -31.95 28.78 -11.76
N MET A 423 -32.94 27.89 -11.69
CA MET A 423 -32.97 26.61 -12.40
C MET A 423 -34.35 26.33 -12.96
N THR A 424 -34.41 25.51 -14.00
CA THR A 424 -35.66 24.90 -14.46
C THR A 424 -36.15 23.84 -13.46
N ILE A 425 -37.45 23.53 -13.49
CA ILE A 425 -38.02 22.47 -12.63
C ILE A 425 -37.37 21.10 -12.86
N ARG A 426 -36.96 20.79 -14.11
CA ARG A 426 -36.23 19.56 -14.42
C ARG A 426 -34.88 19.52 -13.73
N GLU A 427 -34.10 20.59 -13.87
CA GLU A 427 -32.78 20.68 -13.25
C GLU A 427 -32.88 20.62 -11.73
N PHE A 428 -33.88 21.27 -11.15
CA PHE A 428 -34.16 21.17 -9.71
C PHE A 428 -34.46 19.74 -9.27
N ILE A 429 -35.39 19.03 -9.95
CA ILE A 429 -35.73 17.64 -9.61
C ILE A 429 -34.50 16.74 -9.71
N VAL A 430 -33.69 16.90 -10.76
CA VAL A 430 -32.45 16.13 -10.97
C VAL A 430 -31.44 16.42 -9.87
N GLU A 431 -31.05 17.69 -9.66
CA GLU A 431 -30.06 18.08 -8.64
C GLU A 431 -30.51 17.65 -7.23
N PHE A 432 -31.79 17.83 -6.91
CA PHE A 432 -32.34 17.46 -5.60
C PHE A 432 -32.35 15.94 -5.39
N SER A 433 -32.71 15.17 -6.42
CA SER A 433 -32.68 13.70 -6.39
C SER A 433 -31.25 13.16 -6.30
N GLU A 434 -30.32 13.75 -7.04
CA GLU A 434 -28.90 13.39 -6.98
C GLU A 434 -28.30 13.61 -5.59
N ASN A 435 -28.50 14.78 -4.99
CA ASN A 435 -28.03 15.08 -3.65
C ASN A 435 -28.68 14.19 -2.58
N SER A 436 -29.96 13.88 -2.74
CA SER A 436 -30.67 12.92 -1.88
C SER A 436 -30.11 11.50 -2.04
N PHE A 437 -29.81 11.10 -3.28
CA PHE A 437 -29.19 9.82 -3.59
C PHE A 437 -27.75 9.73 -3.07
N CYS A 438 -26.97 10.83 -3.03
CA CYS A 438 -25.67 10.86 -2.35
C CYS A 438 -25.79 10.45 -0.88
N ASN A 439 -26.79 10.94 -0.15
CA ASN A 439 -27.02 10.53 1.24
C ASN A 439 -27.31 9.02 1.33
N PHE A 440 -28.12 8.48 0.41
CA PHE A 440 -28.39 7.05 0.35
C PHE A 440 -27.09 6.25 0.12
N MET A 441 -26.31 6.62 -0.90
CA MET A 441 -25.06 5.94 -1.24
C MET A 441 -24.07 5.95 -0.08
N LEU A 442 -23.91 7.09 0.60
CA LEU A 442 -23.02 7.20 1.76
C LEU A 442 -23.38 6.18 2.83
N LEU A 443 -24.66 6.15 3.25
CA LEU A 443 -25.11 5.23 4.29
C LEU A 443 -24.96 3.76 3.87
N ASP A 444 -25.24 3.43 2.60
CA ASP A 444 -25.08 2.09 2.04
C ASP A 444 -23.60 1.67 2.03
N THR A 445 -22.69 2.54 1.54
CA THR A 445 -21.25 2.27 1.51
C THR A 445 -20.61 2.16 2.89
N GLU A 446 -21.16 2.85 3.89
CA GLU A 446 -20.69 2.80 5.28
C GLU A 446 -21.21 1.57 6.06
N GLY A 447 -21.88 0.65 5.36
CA GLY A 447 -22.30 -0.65 5.87
C GLY A 447 -23.67 -0.65 6.54
N SER A 448 -24.55 0.29 6.22
CA SER A 448 -25.93 0.26 6.71
C SER A 448 -26.70 -0.89 6.08
N ASN A 449 -27.23 -1.80 6.92
CA ASN A 449 -28.00 -2.96 6.45
C ASN A 449 -29.30 -2.57 5.74
N GLU A 450 -29.91 -1.45 6.15
CA GLU A 450 -31.11 -0.91 5.53
C GLU A 450 -31.02 0.62 5.52
N VAL A 451 -31.23 1.23 4.35
CA VAL A 451 -31.30 2.69 4.21
C VAL A 451 -32.71 3.07 3.78
N LYS A 452 -33.37 3.92 4.57
CA LYS A 452 -34.72 4.43 4.32
C LYS A 452 -34.64 5.88 3.87
N ILE A 453 -35.44 6.24 2.87
CA ILE A 453 -35.53 7.61 2.36
C ILE A 453 -36.94 8.12 2.64
N ASN A 454 -37.06 9.20 3.40
CA ASN A 454 -38.32 9.89 3.68
C ASN A 454 -38.33 11.24 2.96
N ILE A 455 -39.38 11.49 2.17
CA ILE A 455 -39.57 12.73 1.40
C ILE A 455 -40.76 13.46 2.01
N SER A 456 -40.52 14.66 2.51
CA SER A 456 -41.50 15.49 3.19
C SER A 456 -41.65 16.85 2.50
N ARG A 457 -42.46 17.74 3.08
CA ARG A 457 -42.57 19.13 2.61
C ARG A 457 -41.30 19.94 2.87
N ASP A 458 -40.50 19.53 3.85
CA ASP A 458 -39.32 20.27 4.31
C ASP A 458 -38.01 19.76 3.67
N GLY A 459 -38.11 18.70 2.86
CA GLY A 459 -36.99 18.11 2.14
C GLY A 459 -36.93 16.60 2.29
N VAL A 460 -35.72 16.04 2.21
CA VAL A 460 -35.45 14.60 2.25
C VAL A 460 -34.56 14.23 3.42
N ILE A 461 -34.93 13.14 4.11
CA ILE A 461 -34.14 12.53 5.17
C ILE A 461 -33.80 11.11 4.76
N CYS A 462 -32.50 10.79 4.71
CA CYS A 462 -32.01 9.43 4.59
C CYS A 462 -31.60 8.93 5.98
N HIS A 463 -32.07 7.74 6.32
CA HIS A 463 -31.88 7.10 7.62
C HIS A 463 -31.23 5.73 7.43
N GLY A 464 -30.17 5.45 8.19
CA GLY A 464 -29.47 4.17 8.16
C GLY A 464 -28.85 3.82 9.51
N ASN A 465 -28.69 2.52 9.77
CA ASN A 465 -28.08 1.99 10.99
C ASN A 465 -26.64 1.57 10.72
N ILE A 466 -25.69 2.28 11.29
CA ILE A 466 -24.26 2.02 11.10
C ILE A 466 -23.63 1.66 12.45
N GLY A 467 -23.13 0.42 12.57
CA GLY A 467 -22.61 -0.07 13.84
C GLY A 467 -23.70 -0.16 14.91
N LYS A 468 -23.56 0.61 16.00
CA LYS A 468 -24.55 0.69 17.10
C LYS A 468 -25.42 1.96 17.05
N GLY A 469 -25.18 2.86 16.09
CA GLY A 469 -25.82 4.17 16.03
C GLY A 469 -26.75 4.32 14.84
N GLU A 470 -27.82 5.08 15.06
CA GLU A 470 -28.70 5.58 14.00
C GLU A 470 -28.07 6.85 13.40
N ILE A 471 -27.98 6.93 12.08
CA ILE A 471 -27.47 8.09 11.37
C ILE A 471 -28.55 8.67 10.47
N LEU A 472 -28.73 9.99 10.59
CA LEU A 472 -29.68 10.77 9.81
C LEU A 472 -28.94 11.79 8.94
N LEU A 473 -29.13 11.69 7.62
CA LEU A 473 -28.61 12.65 6.66
C LEU A 473 -29.78 13.38 6.00
N SER A 474 -29.92 14.66 6.31
CA SER A 474 -30.95 15.51 5.73
C SER A 474 -30.42 16.36 4.57
N LEU A 475 -31.31 16.57 3.61
CA LEU A 475 -31.23 17.59 2.58
C LEU A 475 -32.49 18.47 2.73
N MET A 476 -32.31 19.65 3.31
CA MET A 476 -33.41 20.58 3.57
C MET A 476 -33.71 21.40 2.32
N GLY A 477 -34.99 21.55 2.01
CA GLY A 477 -35.46 22.37 0.90
C GLY A 477 -36.97 22.26 0.77
N PRO A 478 -37.72 23.38 0.74
CA PRO A 478 -39.17 23.33 0.67
C PRO A 478 -39.64 22.66 -0.63
N LEU A 479 -40.36 21.55 -0.50
CA LEU A 479 -40.97 20.80 -1.58
C LEU A 479 -42.49 20.92 -1.48
N PHE A 480 -43.06 22.10 -1.71
CA PHE A 480 -44.49 22.33 -1.44
C PHE A 480 -45.43 21.58 -2.40
N ASP A 481 -45.04 21.44 -3.66
CA ASP A 481 -45.84 20.80 -4.70
C ASP A 481 -45.78 19.26 -4.66
N ASP A 482 -46.94 18.62 -4.64
CA ASP A 482 -47.07 17.15 -4.60
C ASP A 482 -46.55 16.46 -5.86
N SER A 483 -46.69 17.08 -7.03
CA SER A 483 -46.20 16.53 -8.31
C SER A 483 -44.67 16.52 -8.33
N VAL A 484 -44.05 17.59 -7.83
CA VAL A 484 -42.57 17.68 -7.69
C VAL A 484 -42.06 16.61 -6.72
N ARG A 485 -42.69 16.46 -5.54
CA ARG A 485 -42.34 15.39 -4.59
C ARG A 485 -42.48 14.00 -5.22
N GLY A 486 -43.56 13.77 -5.97
CA GLY A 486 -43.79 12.52 -6.70
C GLY A 486 -42.68 12.22 -7.70
N ALA A 487 -42.28 13.19 -8.52
CA ALA A 487 -41.22 13.03 -9.50
C ALA A 487 -39.84 12.76 -8.87
N ILE A 488 -39.50 13.47 -7.79
CA ILE A 488 -38.27 13.22 -7.02
C ILE A 488 -38.29 11.79 -6.46
N LYS A 489 -39.42 11.34 -5.91
CA LYS A 489 -39.59 9.99 -5.38
C LYS A 489 -39.36 8.92 -6.45
N GLU A 490 -39.97 9.08 -7.62
CA GLU A 490 -39.82 8.13 -8.73
C GLU A 490 -38.37 8.04 -9.21
N LEU A 491 -37.70 9.18 -9.38
CA LEU A 491 -36.30 9.21 -9.80
C LEU A 491 -35.39 8.58 -8.74
N LEU A 492 -35.61 8.85 -7.45
CA LEU A 492 -34.87 8.23 -6.35
C LEU A 492 -35.06 6.73 -6.25
N ILE A 493 -36.28 6.23 -6.45
CA ILE A 493 -36.57 4.79 -6.50
C ILE A 493 -35.79 4.14 -7.64
N SER A 494 -35.79 4.77 -8.83
CA SER A 494 -35.07 4.27 -10.00
C SER A 494 -33.56 4.24 -9.76
N LEU A 495 -32.97 5.35 -9.31
CA LEU A 495 -31.54 5.44 -8.96
C LEU A 495 -31.14 4.37 -7.93
N THR A 496 -31.89 4.26 -6.83
CA THR A 496 -31.61 3.31 -5.75
C THR A 496 -31.73 1.85 -6.22
N SER A 497 -32.77 1.54 -6.98
CA SER A 497 -32.98 0.19 -7.52
C SER A 497 -31.87 -0.20 -8.50
N LEU A 498 -31.52 0.69 -9.43
CA LEU A 498 -30.49 0.42 -10.43
C LEU A 498 -29.10 0.31 -9.78
N TYR A 499 -28.81 1.12 -8.77
CA TYR A 499 -27.58 1.01 -7.98
C TYR A 499 -27.49 -0.33 -7.24
N LYS A 500 -28.54 -0.75 -6.52
CA LYS A 500 -28.53 -2.06 -5.83
C LYS A 500 -28.38 -3.25 -6.79
N LYS A 501 -28.82 -3.11 -8.04
CA LYS A 501 -28.68 -4.12 -9.10
C LYS A 501 -27.35 -4.04 -9.88
N MET A 502 -26.53 -3.01 -9.62
CA MET A 502 -25.32 -2.69 -10.38
C MET A 502 -25.57 -2.36 -11.86
N GLU A 503 -26.74 -1.80 -12.16
CA GLU A 503 -27.18 -1.43 -13.52
C GLU A 503 -27.06 0.07 -13.80
N LEU A 504 -26.98 0.91 -12.74
CA LEU A 504 -26.82 2.35 -12.86
C LEU A 504 -25.45 2.72 -13.45
N LYS A 505 -25.43 3.64 -14.40
CA LYS A 505 -24.21 4.06 -15.10
C LYS A 505 -23.12 4.57 -14.14
N ALA A 506 -21.91 4.01 -14.26
CA ALA A 506 -20.77 4.34 -13.39
C ALA A 506 -20.45 5.85 -13.36
N SER A 507 -20.58 6.55 -14.49
CA SER A 507 -20.31 7.99 -14.58
C SER A 507 -21.20 8.83 -13.67
N ILE A 508 -22.43 8.38 -13.35
CA ILE A 508 -23.31 9.06 -12.39
C ILE A 508 -22.70 8.91 -11.00
N ILE A 509 -22.32 7.68 -10.61
CA ILE A 509 -21.74 7.39 -9.30
C ILE A 509 -20.43 8.15 -9.09
N HIS A 510 -19.53 8.14 -10.07
CA HIS A 510 -18.27 8.87 -10.01
C HIS A 510 -18.48 10.38 -9.84
N ARG A 511 -19.33 10.99 -10.68
CA ARG A 511 -19.68 12.41 -10.56
C ARG A 511 -20.23 12.75 -9.18
N LEU A 512 -21.10 11.91 -8.63
CA LEU A 512 -21.70 12.14 -7.32
C LEU A 512 -20.69 11.98 -6.19
N ARG A 513 -19.80 10.98 -6.24
CA ARG A 513 -18.71 10.79 -5.27
C ARG A 513 -17.72 11.96 -5.29
N GLU A 514 -17.44 12.53 -6.45
CA GLU A 514 -16.56 13.71 -6.59
C GLU A 514 -17.23 15.03 -6.16
N SER A 515 -18.55 15.02 -5.94
CA SER A 515 -19.25 16.25 -5.55
C SER A 515 -18.81 16.74 -4.17
N PRO A 516 -18.65 18.07 -3.97
CA PRO A 516 -18.37 18.63 -2.65
C PRO A 516 -19.41 18.24 -1.58
N TYR A 517 -20.66 18.01 -2.02
CA TYR A 517 -21.75 17.56 -1.15
C TYR A 517 -21.47 16.18 -0.56
N TYR A 518 -21.13 15.20 -1.41
CA TYR A 518 -20.78 13.85 -0.97
C TYR A 518 -19.55 13.86 -0.06
N GLN A 519 -18.48 14.58 -0.45
CA GLN A 519 -17.25 14.67 0.34
C GLN A 519 -17.46 15.32 1.70
N GLY A 520 -18.21 16.43 1.76
CA GLY A 520 -18.53 17.10 3.02
C GLY A 520 -19.32 16.20 3.98
N LYS A 521 -20.31 15.46 3.47
CA LYS A 521 -21.09 14.51 4.29
C LYS A 521 -20.25 13.29 4.72
N LYS A 522 -19.35 12.80 3.87
CA LYS A 522 -18.41 11.71 4.21
C LYS A 522 -17.51 12.10 5.39
N ILE A 523 -17.03 13.34 5.43
CA ILE A 523 -16.23 13.86 6.56
C ILE A 523 -17.06 13.85 7.85
N ILE A 524 -18.28 14.40 7.81
CA ILE A 524 -19.20 14.41 8.97
C ILE A 524 -19.45 13.00 9.51
N LEU A 525 -19.66 12.02 8.63
CA LEU A 525 -19.86 10.62 9.02
C LEU A 525 -18.63 10.01 9.70
N ARG A 526 -17.42 10.34 9.23
CA ARG A 526 -16.17 9.88 9.84
C ARG A 526 -15.99 10.45 11.25
N ASP A 527 -16.30 11.73 11.44
CA ASP A 527 -16.21 12.39 12.75
C ASP A 527 -17.22 11.81 13.75
N GLN A 528 -18.40 11.36 13.30
CA GLN A 528 -19.41 10.72 14.14
C GLN A 528 -19.07 9.27 14.55
N LYS A 529 -18.13 8.63 13.86
CA LYS A 529 -17.66 7.26 14.15
C LYS A 529 -16.41 7.21 15.04
N SER A 530 -15.66 8.30 15.08
CA SER A 530 -14.43 8.48 15.87
C SER A 530 -14.79 8.80 17.32
#